data_AF-A0A959M0E4-F1
#
_entry.id   AF-A0A959M0E4-F1
#
_cell.length_a   1.000
_cell.length_b   1.000
_cell.length_c   1.000
_cell.angle_alpha   90.00
_cell.angle_beta   90.00
_cell.angle_gamma   90.00
#
_symmetry.space_group_name_H-M   'P 1'
#
loop_
_entity.id
_entity.type
_entity.pdbx_description
1 polymer ?
#
loop_
_entity_poly.entity_id
_entity_poly.type
_entity_poly.pdbx_seq_one_letter_code
_entity_poly.pdbx_strand_id
1 'polypeptide(L)'
;MYQFLTKYGQLLAFGLGILVTVIFLIGVIGGLDEFNSLSEADRGTSNIFNFGLVASMVLTVICCLAWFFFAILHIADNPKGSLKGLLGVLALVAVFVVLYFMAKPATGSVAKTMADFNVSETTGKFISASISTTFVLLIGASLAFLVSEVRNFFK
;
A
#
# COMPACT_ATOMS: atom_id res chain seq x y z
N MET A 1 -16.30 -21.38 9.65
CA MET A 1 -15.18 -20.41 9.51
C MET A 1 -15.36 -19.47 8.32
N TYR A 2 -15.67 -19.97 7.12
CA TYR A 2 -15.92 -19.14 5.93
C TYR A 2 -16.95 -18.02 6.16
N GLN A 3 -18.17 -18.34 6.61
CA GLN A 3 -19.22 -17.34 6.84
C GLN A 3 -18.86 -16.25 7.88
N PHE A 4 -18.03 -16.58 8.87
CA PHE A 4 -17.58 -15.60 9.87
C PHE A 4 -16.63 -14.58 9.25
N LEU A 5 -15.62 -15.05 8.48
CA LEU A 5 -14.69 -14.17 7.78
C LEU A 5 -15.38 -13.39 6.66
N THR A 6 -16.37 -13.97 5.96
CA THR A 6 -17.15 -13.24 4.96
C THR A 6 -18.01 -12.14 5.58
N LYS A 7 -18.57 -12.38 6.78
CA LYS A 7 -19.45 -11.42 7.45
C LYS A 7 -18.69 -10.33 8.23
N TYR A 8 -17.57 -10.68 8.86
CA TYR A 8 -16.83 -9.80 9.76
C TYR A 8 -15.42 -9.46 9.26
N GLY A 9 -15.02 -9.90 8.05
CA GLY A 9 -13.67 -9.70 7.54
C GLY A 9 -13.23 -8.24 7.53
N GLN A 10 -14.10 -7.33 7.10
CA GLN A 10 -13.79 -5.89 7.10
C GLN A 10 -13.64 -5.33 8.53
N LEU A 11 -14.50 -5.76 9.47
CA LEU A 11 -14.39 -5.37 10.87
C LEU A 11 -13.08 -5.86 11.50
N LEU A 12 -12.70 -7.11 11.21
CA LEU A 12 -11.44 -7.70 11.68
C LEU A 12 -10.23 -6.99 11.09
N ALA A 13 -10.24 -6.69 9.79
CA ALA A 13 -9.15 -5.95 9.13
C ALA A 13 -8.98 -4.56 9.74
N PHE A 14 -10.09 -3.84 9.93
CA PHE A 14 -10.07 -2.52 10.56
C PHE A 14 -9.60 -2.58 12.03
N GLY A 15 -10.13 -3.53 12.81
CA GLY A 15 -9.74 -3.74 14.20
C GLY A 15 -8.26 -4.09 14.36
N LEU A 16 -7.72 -4.96 13.49
CA LEU A 16 -6.30 -5.28 13.45
C LEU A 16 -5.46 -4.04 13.09
N GLY A 17 -5.90 -3.24 12.12
CA GLY A 17 -5.23 -1.99 11.74
C GLY A 17 -5.17 -0.99 12.89
N ILE A 18 -6.28 -0.79 13.62
CA ILE A 18 -6.31 0.04 14.83
C ILE A 18 -5.35 -0.52 15.87
N LEU A 19 -5.40 -1.81 16.14
CA LEU A 19 -4.55 -2.44 17.15
C LEU A 19 -3.05 -2.21 16.86
N VAL A 20 -2.61 -2.46 15.63
CA VAL A 20 -1.22 -2.22 15.21
C VAL A 20 -0.86 -0.75 15.37
N THR A 21 -1.75 0.17 14.99
CA THR A 21 -1.54 1.62 15.13
C THR A 21 -1.40 2.04 16.58
N VAL A 22 -2.26 1.53 17.47
CA VAL A 22 -2.21 1.85 18.91
C VAL A 22 -0.90 1.36 19.53
N ILE A 23 -0.48 0.13 19.23
CA ILE A 23 0.78 -0.43 19.76
C ILE A 23 1.97 0.41 19.25
N PHE A 24 1.98 0.78 17.97
CA PHE A 24 2.98 1.67 17.42
C PHE A 24 3.04 3.02 18.14
N LEU A 25 1.88 3.67 18.35
CA LEU A 25 1.81 4.97 19.03
C LEU A 25 2.29 4.88 20.49
N ILE A 26 1.94 3.81 21.22
CA ILE A 26 2.43 3.61 22.59
C ILE A 26 3.97 3.52 22.59
N GLY A 27 4.56 2.77 21.67
CA GLY A 27 6.02 2.65 21.56
C GLY A 27 6.69 3.98 21.22
N VAL A 28 6.14 4.73 20.26
CA VAL A 28 6.68 6.04 19.85
C VAL A 28 6.56 7.07 20.96
N ILE A 29 5.39 7.20 21.59
CA ILE A 29 5.16 8.17 22.66
C ILE A 29 6.05 7.84 23.87
N GLY A 30 6.18 6.56 24.22
CA GLY A 30 7.01 6.12 25.34
C GLY A 30 8.52 6.32 25.12
N GLY A 31 8.99 6.30 23.87
CA GLY A 31 10.40 6.49 23.51
C GLY A 31 10.76 7.88 22.98
N LEU A 32 9.82 8.83 23.00
CA LEU A 32 9.96 10.11 22.32
C LEU A 32 11.06 11.00 22.94
N ASP A 33 11.16 11.01 24.27
CA ASP A 33 12.15 11.81 24.99
C ASP A 33 13.57 11.33 24.70
N GLU A 34 13.78 10.01 24.70
CA GLU A 34 15.06 9.39 24.33
C GLU A 34 15.43 9.73 22.88
N PHE A 35 14.50 9.59 21.93
CA PHE A 35 14.72 9.93 20.54
C PHE A 35 15.08 11.41 20.32
N ASN A 36 14.40 12.31 21.02
CA ASN A 36 14.66 13.75 20.91
C ASN A 36 16.00 14.17 21.53
N SER A 37 16.54 13.37 22.45
CA SER A 37 17.86 13.59 23.04
C SER A 37 19.03 13.17 22.13
N LEU A 38 18.75 12.36 21.10
CA LEU A 38 19.76 11.93 20.13
C LEU A 38 20.14 13.07 19.18
N SER A 39 21.42 13.11 18.80
CA SER A 39 21.90 13.97 17.72
C SER A 39 21.25 13.58 16.39
N GLU A 40 21.15 14.50 15.42
CA GLU A 40 20.58 14.16 14.10
C GLU A 40 21.28 13.00 13.41
N ALA A 41 22.59 12.85 13.62
CA ALA A 41 23.38 11.74 13.07
C ALA A 41 23.00 10.39 13.69
N ASP A 42 22.57 10.37 14.97
CA ASP A 42 22.29 9.15 15.72
C ASP A 42 20.80 8.75 15.68
N ARG A 43 19.90 9.63 15.21
CA ARG A 43 18.46 9.32 15.12
C ARG A 43 18.16 8.06 14.29
N GLY A 44 18.99 7.75 13.30
CA GLY A 44 18.87 6.56 12.47
C GLY A 44 19.08 5.24 13.22
N THR A 45 19.69 5.26 14.41
CA THR A 45 19.90 4.05 15.23
C THR A 45 18.74 3.77 16.18
N SER A 46 17.73 4.65 16.23
CA SER A 46 16.59 4.49 17.13
C SER A 46 15.62 3.41 16.64
N ASN A 47 15.18 2.58 17.58
CA ASN A 47 14.27 1.46 17.29
C ASN A 47 12.80 1.80 17.56
N ILE A 48 12.46 3.02 17.96
CA ILE A 48 11.10 3.40 18.39
C ILE A 48 10.06 3.21 17.27
N PHE A 49 10.48 3.26 16.00
CA PHE A 49 9.61 3.08 14.84
C PHE A 49 9.60 1.64 14.30
N ASN A 50 10.50 0.77 14.77
CA ASN A 50 10.70 -0.56 14.18
C ASN A 50 9.46 -1.42 14.26
N PHE A 51 8.70 -1.36 15.35
CA PHE A 51 7.47 -2.14 15.47
C PHE A 51 6.50 -1.82 14.32
N GLY A 52 6.23 -0.54 14.07
CA GLY A 52 5.31 -0.11 13.01
C GLY A 52 5.79 -0.52 11.62
N LEU A 53 7.09 -0.36 11.36
CA LEU A 53 7.72 -0.76 10.10
C LEU A 53 7.66 -2.27 9.88
N VAL A 54 8.11 -3.06 10.86
CA VAL A 54 8.16 -4.52 10.78
C VAL A 54 6.75 -5.10 10.70
N ALA A 55 5.82 -4.64 11.52
CA ALA A 55 4.43 -5.11 11.47
C ALA A 55 3.79 -4.85 10.10
N SER A 56 3.97 -3.64 9.55
CA SER A 56 3.44 -3.29 8.23
C SER A 56 4.08 -4.11 7.11
N MET A 57 5.39 -4.34 7.19
CA MET A 57 6.13 -5.17 6.23
C MET A 57 5.65 -6.62 6.27
N VAL A 58 5.52 -7.20 7.46
CA VAL A 58 5.04 -8.58 7.65
C VAL A 58 3.61 -8.72 7.13
N LEU A 59 2.70 -7.80 7.49
CA LEU A 59 1.32 -7.83 6.99
C LEU A 59 1.27 -7.72 5.46
N THR A 60 2.10 -6.85 4.88
CA THR A 60 2.18 -6.68 3.43
C THR A 60 2.63 -7.97 2.75
N VAL A 61 3.68 -8.62 3.27
CA VAL A 61 4.16 -9.90 2.73
C VAL A 61 3.06 -10.98 2.82
N ILE A 62 2.39 -11.10 3.97
CA ILE A 62 1.28 -12.05 4.15
C ILE A 62 0.15 -11.77 3.15
N CYS A 63 -0.24 -10.51 2.99
CA CYS A 63 -1.28 -10.10 2.04
C CYS A 63 -0.89 -10.41 0.60
N CYS A 64 0.35 -10.15 0.20
CA CYS A 64 0.85 -10.48 -1.13
C CYS A 64 0.82 -11.99 -1.38
N LEU A 65 1.29 -12.80 -0.42
CA LEU A 65 1.26 -14.26 -0.54
C LEU A 65 -0.16 -14.81 -0.62
N ALA A 66 -1.06 -14.33 0.24
CA ALA A 66 -2.47 -14.71 0.20
C ALA A 66 -3.12 -14.30 -1.12
N TRP A 67 -2.84 -13.10 -1.63
CA TRP A 67 -3.36 -12.61 -2.90
C TRP A 67 -2.94 -13.52 -4.06
N PHE A 68 -1.66 -13.86 -4.17
CA PHE A 68 -1.18 -14.79 -5.20
C PHE A 68 -1.81 -16.18 -5.07
N PHE A 69 -1.85 -16.72 -3.85
CA PHE A 69 -2.44 -18.03 -3.59
C PHE A 69 -3.91 -18.09 -4.02
N PHE A 70 -4.72 -17.14 -3.58
CA PHE A 70 -6.14 -17.08 -3.95
C PHE A 70 -6.36 -16.74 -5.43
N ALA A 71 -5.51 -15.92 -6.04
CA ALA A 71 -5.59 -15.63 -7.48
C ALA A 71 -5.39 -16.91 -8.31
N ILE A 72 -4.38 -17.71 -7.99
CA ILE A 72 -4.10 -18.97 -8.68
C ILE A 72 -5.26 -19.97 -8.49
N LEU A 73 -5.72 -20.15 -7.25
CA LEU A 73 -6.85 -21.04 -6.96
C LEU A 73 -8.10 -20.65 -7.73
N HIS A 74 -8.44 -19.35 -7.74
CA HIS A 74 -9.65 -18.89 -8.42
C HIS A 74 -9.55 -19.01 -9.95
N ILE A 75 -8.36 -18.85 -10.52
CA ILE A 75 -8.13 -19.10 -11.96
C ILE A 75 -8.30 -20.59 -12.28
N ALA A 76 -7.80 -21.48 -11.41
CA ALA A 76 -7.94 -22.93 -11.60
C ALA A 76 -9.40 -23.40 -11.49
N ASP A 77 -10.13 -22.93 -10.48
CA ASP A 77 -11.52 -23.33 -10.22
C ASP A 77 -12.52 -22.71 -11.20
N ASN A 78 -12.26 -21.49 -11.68
CA ASN A 78 -13.15 -20.81 -12.63
C ASN A 78 -12.40 -19.94 -13.66
N PRO A 79 -11.75 -20.56 -14.66
CA PRO A 79 -10.91 -19.86 -15.64
C PRO A 79 -11.68 -18.83 -16.48
N LYS A 80 -12.95 -19.13 -16.80
CA LYS A 80 -13.79 -18.23 -17.60
C LYS A 80 -14.28 -17.03 -16.76
N GLY A 81 -14.62 -17.27 -15.50
CA GLY A 81 -15.03 -16.22 -14.56
C GLY A 81 -13.88 -15.30 -14.17
N SER A 82 -12.65 -15.82 -14.08
CA SER A 82 -11.47 -15.05 -13.71
C SER A 82 -10.99 -14.08 -14.79
N LEU A 83 -11.46 -14.20 -16.04
CA LEU A 83 -11.04 -13.36 -17.15
C LEU A 83 -11.25 -11.86 -16.87
N LYS A 84 -12.37 -11.48 -16.23
CA LYS A 84 -12.64 -10.08 -15.86
C LYS A 84 -11.65 -9.58 -14.80
N GLY A 85 -11.33 -10.42 -13.81
CA GLY A 85 -10.34 -10.10 -12.79
C GLY A 85 -8.94 -9.92 -13.39
N LEU A 86 -8.55 -10.82 -14.29
CA LEU A 86 -7.28 -10.74 -15.01
C LEU A 86 -7.17 -9.48 -15.87
N LEU A 87 -8.23 -9.10 -16.59
CA LEU A 87 -8.29 -7.85 -17.34
C LEU A 87 -8.11 -6.62 -16.43
N GLY A 88 -8.70 -6.64 -15.23
CA GLY A 88 -8.48 -5.58 -14.23
C GLY A 88 -7.02 -5.46 -13.80
N VAL A 89 -6.35 -6.59 -13.54
CA VAL A 89 -4.91 -6.62 -13.20
C VAL A 89 -4.06 -6.12 -14.37
N LEU A 90 -4.36 -6.54 -15.60
CA LEU A 90 -3.65 -6.07 -16.80
C LEU A 90 -3.80 -4.56 -17.01
N ALA A 91 -5.00 -4.02 -16.78
CA ALA A 91 -5.23 -2.57 -16.85
C ALA A 91 -4.41 -1.82 -15.78
N LEU A 92 -4.34 -2.33 -14.55
CA LEU A 92 -3.50 -1.77 -13.49
C LEU A 92 -2.02 -1.78 -13.88
N VAL A 93 -1.51 -2.90 -14.40
CA VAL A 93 -0.12 -3.00 -14.86
C VAL A 93 0.14 -2.01 -15.99
N ALA A 94 -0.78 -1.87 -16.95
CA ALA A 94 -0.64 -0.91 -18.04
C ALA A 94 -0.55 0.53 -17.52
N VAL A 95 -1.41 0.92 -16.58
CA VAL A 95 -1.35 2.25 -15.94
C VAL A 95 -0.02 2.45 -15.21
N PHE A 96 0.42 1.46 -14.44
CA PHE A 96 1.70 1.52 -13.74
C PHE A 96 2.87 1.69 -14.70
N VAL A 97 2.92 0.91 -15.78
CA VAL A 97 3.99 0.97 -16.78
C VAL A 97 4.05 2.35 -17.44
N VAL A 98 2.90 2.90 -17.83
CA VAL A 98 2.84 4.25 -18.40
C VAL A 98 3.38 5.28 -17.40
N LEU A 99 2.93 5.22 -16.14
CA LEU A 99 3.37 6.15 -15.11
C LEU A 99 4.86 5.98 -14.75
N TYR A 100 5.38 4.76 -14.82
CA TYR A 100 6.80 4.48 -14.63
C TYR A 100 7.67 5.12 -15.72
N PHE A 101 7.26 5.03 -16.99
CA PHE A 101 7.98 5.71 -18.07
C PHE A 101 7.82 7.22 -18.03
N MET A 102 6.75 7.74 -17.42
CA MET A 102 6.56 9.17 -17.19
C MET A 102 7.25 9.70 -15.92
N ALA A 103 7.72 8.81 -15.03
CA ALA A 103 8.32 9.19 -13.77
C ALA A 103 9.63 9.95 -14.01
N LYS A 104 9.69 11.18 -13.51
CA LYS A 104 10.89 12.02 -13.56
C LYS A 104 11.82 11.71 -12.39
N PRO A 105 13.14 11.93 -12.52
CA PRO A 105 14.07 11.82 -11.41
C PRO A 105 13.60 12.68 -10.23
N ALA A 106 13.81 12.19 -9.01
CA ALA A 106 13.52 12.96 -7.81
C ALA A 106 14.38 14.23 -7.75
N THR A 107 13.82 15.31 -7.22
CA THR A 107 14.49 16.61 -7.06
C THR A 107 14.33 17.13 -5.63
N GLY A 108 15.20 18.05 -5.21
CA GLY A 108 15.08 18.72 -3.91
C GLY A 108 15.31 17.77 -2.72
N SER A 109 14.49 17.91 -1.68
CA SER A 109 14.60 17.13 -0.44
C SER A 109 14.51 15.62 -0.66
N VAL A 110 13.64 15.18 -1.58
CA VAL A 110 13.46 13.75 -1.89
C VAL A 110 14.73 13.16 -2.53
N ALA A 111 15.39 13.91 -3.42
CA ALA A 111 16.64 13.47 -4.04
C ALA A 111 17.77 13.30 -3.01
N LYS A 112 17.85 14.24 -2.05
CA LYS A 112 18.81 14.17 -0.94
C LYS A 112 18.58 12.93 -0.09
N THR A 113 17.33 12.68 0.32
CA THR A 113 16.97 11.49 1.07
C THR A 113 17.26 10.20 0.30
N MET A 114 16.99 10.16 -1.01
CA MET A 114 17.36 9.00 -1.83
C MET A 114 18.88 8.74 -1.81
N ALA A 115 19.71 9.78 -1.87
CA ALA A 115 21.15 9.63 -1.75
C ALA A 115 21.56 9.13 -0.36
N ASP A 116 21.00 9.72 0.70
CA ASP A 116 21.30 9.34 2.10
C ASP A 116 20.97 7.86 2.38
N PHE A 117 19.92 7.33 1.75
CA PHE A 117 19.48 5.93 1.89
C PHE A 117 19.95 5.00 0.77
N ASN A 118 20.89 5.43 -0.08
CA ASN A 118 21.41 4.64 -1.22
C ASN A 118 20.30 4.08 -2.14
N VAL A 119 19.23 4.84 -2.34
CA VAL A 119 18.11 4.47 -3.21
C VAL A 119 18.48 4.80 -4.65
N SER A 120 18.58 3.78 -5.50
CA SER A 120 18.86 3.96 -6.93
C SER A 120 17.77 4.75 -7.65
N GLU A 121 18.12 5.38 -8.79
CA GLU A 121 17.13 6.08 -9.63
C GLU A 121 15.99 5.14 -10.08
N THR A 122 16.32 3.89 -10.39
CA THR A 122 15.34 2.86 -10.77
C THR A 122 14.36 2.59 -9.62
N THR A 123 14.86 2.43 -8.40
CA THR A 123 14.02 2.24 -7.21
C THR A 123 13.16 3.47 -6.95
N GLY A 124 13.71 4.68 -7.10
CA GLY A 124 12.97 5.93 -6.96
C GLY A 124 11.84 6.07 -7.98
N LYS A 125 12.11 5.78 -9.26
CA LYS A 125 11.07 5.77 -10.31
C LYS A 125 9.98 4.76 -10.03
N PHE A 126 10.35 3.56 -9.55
CA PHE A 126 9.40 2.54 -9.15
C PHE A 126 8.48 3.05 -8.03
N ILE A 127 9.05 3.60 -6.94
CA ILE A 127 8.29 4.18 -5.82
C ILE A 127 7.34 5.28 -6.32
N SER A 128 7.85 6.22 -7.12
CA SER A 128 7.04 7.33 -7.65
C SER A 128 5.90 6.82 -8.51
N ALA A 129 6.15 5.87 -9.41
CA ALA A 129 5.14 5.29 -10.28
C ALA A 129 4.06 4.53 -9.49
N SER A 130 4.44 3.79 -8.45
CA SER A 130 3.51 3.09 -7.58
C SER A 130 2.57 4.06 -6.87
N ILE A 131 3.12 5.13 -6.28
CA ILE A 131 2.33 6.18 -5.61
C ILE A 131 1.38 6.86 -6.60
N SER A 132 1.87 7.27 -7.77
CA SER A 132 1.04 7.90 -8.80
C SER A 132 -0.07 6.98 -9.30
N THR A 133 0.21 5.68 -9.44
CA THR A 133 -0.79 4.67 -9.84
C THR A 133 -1.93 4.63 -8.83
N THR A 134 -1.61 4.61 -7.53
CA THR A 134 -2.61 4.65 -6.46
C THR A 134 -3.49 5.89 -6.57
N PHE A 135 -2.91 7.08 -6.77
CA PHE A 135 -3.69 8.31 -6.90
C PHE A 135 -4.59 8.33 -8.14
N VAL A 136 -4.07 7.89 -9.29
CA VAL A 136 -4.85 7.81 -10.53
C VAL A 136 -6.04 6.87 -10.37
N LEU A 137 -5.82 5.69 -9.79
CA LEU A 137 -6.89 4.72 -9.55
C LEU A 137 -7.89 5.22 -8.51
N LEU A 138 -7.43 5.90 -7.46
CA LEU A 138 -8.30 6.47 -6.44
C LEU A 138 -9.22 7.55 -7.04
N ILE A 139 -8.66 8.49 -7.79
CA ILE A 139 -9.45 9.53 -8.49
C ILE A 139 -10.41 8.87 -9.48
N GLY A 140 -9.92 7.90 -10.27
CA GLY A 140 -10.75 7.17 -11.23
C GLY A 140 -11.91 6.43 -10.56
N ALA A 141 -11.68 5.79 -9.43
CA ALA A 141 -12.70 5.10 -8.65
C ALA A 141 -13.73 6.08 -8.06
N SER A 142 -13.28 7.20 -7.51
CA SER A 142 -14.18 8.25 -6.99
C SER A 142 -15.07 8.83 -8.10
N LEU A 143 -14.51 9.11 -9.28
CA LEU A 143 -15.27 9.59 -10.43
C LEU A 143 -16.26 8.54 -10.94
N ALA A 144 -15.83 7.28 -11.06
CA ALA A 144 -16.70 6.18 -11.48
C ALA A 144 -17.88 6.00 -10.52
N PHE A 145 -17.62 6.12 -9.21
CA PHE A 145 -18.65 6.08 -8.18
C PHE A 145 -19.67 7.22 -8.36
N LEU A 146 -19.21 8.48 -8.48
CA LEU A 146 -20.10 9.63 -8.69
C LEU A 146 -20.96 9.46 -9.95
N VAL A 147 -20.36 9.06 -11.07
CA VAL A 147 -21.09 8.81 -12.33
C VAL A 147 -22.11 7.67 -12.17
N SER A 148 -21.74 6.62 -11.43
CA SER A 148 -22.65 5.49 -11.19
C SER A 148 -23.86 5.88 -10.36
N GLU A 149 -23.69 6.71 -9.32
CA GLU A 149 -24.77 7.23 -8.50
C GLU A 149 -25.69 8.14 -9.31
N VAL A 150 -25.14 9.10 -10.06
CA VAL A 150 -25.92 10.00 -10.94
C VAL A 150 -26.74 9.19 -11.94
N ARG A 151 -26.13 8.21 -12.61
CA ARG A 151 -26.84 7.34 -13.55
C ARG A 151 -27.96 6.54 -12.87
N ASN A 152 -27.77 6.13 -11.63
CA ASN A 152 -28.76 5.39 -10.86
C ASN A 152 -29.96 6.26 -10.46
N PHE A 153 -29.76 7.55 -10.21
CA PHE A 153 -30.85 8.51 -9.97
C PHE A 153 -31.78 8.71 -11.19
N PHE A 154 -31.26 8.50 -12.40
CA PHE A 154 -32.02 8.64 -13.65
C PHE A 154 -32.58 7.31 -14.19
N LYS A 155 -32.39 6.20 -13.48
CA LYS A 155 -33.01 4.91 -13.77
C LYS A 155 -34.11 4.61 -12.77
#